data_AF-A0A1X0UPB3-F1
#
_entry.id   AF-A0A1X0UPB3-F1
#
_cell.length_a   1.000
_cell.length_b   1.000
_cell.length_c   1.000
_cell.angle_alpha   90.00
_cell.angle_beta   90.00
_cell.angle_gamma   90.00
#
_symmetry.space_group_name_H-M   'P 1'
#
loop_
_entity.id
_entity.type
_entity.pdbx_description
1 polymer ?
#
loop_
_entity_poly.entity_id
_entity_poly.type
_entity_poly.pdbx_seq_one_letter_code
_entity_poly.pdbx_strand_id
1 'polypeptide(L)' 'MLMADDNSGLDDLRKLRNRVAHHEPVNRSELNGSLRRMRRFTNYMSPELASYLASTSQVQSLLASRP' A
#
# COMPACT_ATOMS: atom_id res chain seq x y z
N MET A 1 -17.87 11.60 13.45
CA MET A 1 -17.60 10.92 12.17
C MET A 1 -16.87 9.63 12.50
N LEU A 2 -17.62 8.54 12.62
CA LEU A 2 -17.18 7.27 13.18
C LEU A 2 -16.11 6.62 12.29
N MET A 3 -14.96 6.31 12.89
CA MET A 3 -13.90 5.47 12.36
C MET A 3 -14.42 4.03 12.23
N ALA A 4 -15.26 3.78 11.23
CA ALA A 4 -15.61 2.43 10.85
C ALA A 4 -14.49 1.87 9.94
N ASP A 5 -14.00 0.69 10.33
CA ASP A 5 -13.13 -0.22 9.57
C ASP A 5 -11.60 0.01 9.58
N ASP A 6 -10.99 0.19 10.75
CA ASP A 6 -9.54 0.06 10.92
C ASP A 6 -9.00 -1.33 10.51
N ASN A 7 -9.83 -2.37 10.52
CA ASN A 7 -9.45 -3.73 10.12
C ASN A 7 -9.46 -3.96 8.59
N SER A 8 -10.23 -3.18 7.83
CA SER A 8 -10.34 -3.33 6.37
C SER A 8 -9.03 -2.99 5.66
N GLY A 9 -8.33 -1.96 6.14
CA GLY A 9 -7.07 -1.51 5.57
C GLY A 9 -6.01 -2.58 5.66
N LEU A 10 -5.86 -3.24 6.81
CA LEU A 10 -4.89 -4.31 7.00
C LEU A 10 -5.23 -5.56 6.16
N ASP A 11 -6.51 -5.87 6.00
CA ASP A 11 -6.96 -6.99 5.17
C ASP A 11 -6.65 -6.78 3.68
N ASP A 12 -6.85 -5.57 3.17
CA ASP A 12 -6.46 -5.20 1.80
C ASP A 12 -4.96 -5.36 1.56
N LEU A 13 -4.12 -5.01 2.55
CA LEU A 13 -2.67 -5.19 2.44
C LEU A 13 -2.29 -6.67 2.44
N ARG A 14 -2.93 -7.48 3.28
CA ARG A 14 -2.73 -8.93 3.31
C ARG A 14 -3.11 -9.55 1.97
N LYS A 15 -4.25 -9.16 1.39
CA LYS A 15 -4.70 -9.60 0.07
C LYS A 15 -3.71 -9.21 -1.02
N LEU A 16 -3.27 -7.96 -1.08
CA LEU A 16 -2.28 -7.53 -2.07
C LEU A 16 -0.97 -8.32 -1.93
N ARG A 17 -0.44 -8.46 -0.71
CA ARG A 17 0.77 -9.25 -0.46
C ARG A 17 0.61 -10.68 -0.95
N ASN A 18 -0.53 -11.32 -0.68
CA ASN A 18 -0.80 -12.69 -1.12
C ASN A 18 -0.79 -12.77 -2.65
N ARG A 19 -1.45 -11.83 -3.35
CA ARG A 19 -1.44 -11.78 -4.82
C ARG A 19 -0.03 -11.63 -5.39
N VAL A 20 0.77 -10.73 -4.82
CA VAL A 20 2.18 -10.54 -5.22
C VAL A 20 2.99 -11.83 -4.99
N ALA A 21 2.81 -12.50 -3.84
CA ALA A 21 3.49 -13.75 -3.52
C ALA A 21 3.07 -14.92 -4.42
N HIS A 22 1.81 -14.94 -4.86
CA HIS A 22 1.28 -15.91 -5.82
C HIS A 22 1.53 -15.51 -7.28
N HIS A 23 2.28 -14.42 -7.53
CA HIS A 23 2.53 -13.87 -8.87
C HIS A 23 1.24 -13.61 -9.68
N GLU A 24 0.14 -13.32 -8.99
CA GLU A 24 -1.11 -12.95 -9.65
C GLU A 24 -0.97 -11.56 -10.31
N PRO A 25 -1.62 -11.33 -11.46
CA PRO A 25 -1.63 -10.01 -12.08
C PRO A 25 -2.28 -8.98 -11.14
N VAL A 26 -1.63 -7.84 -10.95
CA VAL A 26 -2.17 -6.68 -10.22
C VAL A 26 -2.13 -5.49 -11.17
N ASN A 27 -3.28 -4.83 -11.38
CA ASN A 27 -3.31 -3.68 -12.27
C ASN A 27 -2.82 -2.41 -11.54
N ARG A 28 -2.46 -1.37 -12.32
CA ARG A 28 -1.90 -0.13 -11.75
C ARG A 28 -2.84 0.59 -10.80
N SER A 29 -4.14 0.59 -11.07
CA SER A 29 -5.14 1.26 -10.23
C SER A 29 -5.21 0.60 -8.84
N GLU A 30 -5.28 -0.73 -8.82
CA GLU A 30 -5.26 -1.52 -7.58
C GLU A 30 -3.99 -1.27 -6.77
N LEU A 31 -2.84 -1.21 -7.44
CA LEU A 31 -1.54 -1.00 -6.80
C LEU A 31 -1.43 0.43 -6.24
N ASN A 32 -1.82 1.46 -7.00
CA ASN A 32 -1.85 2.85 -6.54
C ASN A 32 -2.79 3.04 -5.35
N GLY A 33 -3.99 2.44 -5.41
CA GLY A 33 -4.95 2.47 -4.31
C GLY A 33 -4.39 1.83 -3.04
N SER A 34 -3.74 0.69 -3.18
CA SER A 34 -3.12 -0.02 -2.06
C SER A 34 -1.95 0.75 -1.45
N LEU A 35 -1.06 1.32 -2.27
CA LEU A 35 0.05 2.16 -1.78
C LEU A 35 -0.45 3.38 -1.00
N ARG A 36 -1.53 4.01 -1.46
CA ARG A 36 -2.17 5.12 -0.73
C ARG A 36 -2.72 4.67 0.62
N ARG A 37 -3.37 3.50 0.68
CA ARG A 37 -3.86 2.92 1.94
C ARG A 37 -2.72 2.57 2.90
N MET A 38 -1.65 1.93 2.41
CA MET A 38 -0.43 1.65 3.19
C MET A 38 0.16 2.90 3.82
N ARG A 39 0.34 3.96 3.04
CA ARG A 39 0.88 5.23 3.53
C ARG A 39 -0.03 5.86 4.58
N ARG A 40 -1.35 5.86 4.37
CA ARG A 40 -2.30 6.39 5.36
C ARG A 40 -2.23 5.63 6.68
N PHE A 41 -2.20 4.30 6.62
CA PHE A 41 -2.15 3.45 7.80
C PHE A 41 -0.81 3.54 8.54
N THR A 42 0.31 3.45 7.84
CA THR A 42 1.63 3.61 8.45
C THR A 42 1.81 4.99 9.07
N ASN A 43 1.31 6.06 8.42
CA ASN A 43 1.37 7.41 8.98
C ASN A 43 0.48 7.58 10.22
N TYR A 44 -0.66 6.87 10.28
CA TYR A 44 -1.49 6.82 11.48
C TYR A 44 -0.78 6.12 12.65
N MET A 45 -0.04 5.04 12.37
CA MET A 45 0.72 4.31 13.39
C MET A 45 1.99 5.07 13.85
N SER A 46 2.79 5.57 12.90
CA SER A 46 4.04 6.28 13.14
C SER A 46 4.45 7.07 11.88
N PRO A 47 4.60 8.41 11.98
CA PRO A 47 5.12 9.22 10.88
C PRO A 47 6.52 8.81 10.39
N GLU A 48 7.36 8.31 11.30
CA GLU A 48 8.71 7.82 11.00
C GLU A 48 8.64 6.56 10.13
N LEU A 49 7.75 5.62 10.46
CA LEU A 49 7.52 4.42 9.67
C LEU A 49 7.01 4.75 8.26
N ALA A 50 6.11 5.73 8.13
CA ALA A 50 5.64 6.19 6.83
C ALA A 50 6.77 6.80 5.99
N SER A 51 7.64 7.59 6.63
CA SER A 51 8.82 8.19 5.98
C SER A 51 9.82 7.14 5.52
N TYR A 52 10.09 6.14 6.38
CA TYR A 52 10.95 5.01 6.04
C TYR A 52 10.39 4.18 4.88
N LEU A 53 9.09 3.90 4.87
CA LEU A 53 8.45 3.18 3.77
C LEU A 53 8.52 3.96 2.46
N ALA A 54 8.34 5.29 2.52
CA ALA A 54 8.45 6.14 1.35
C ALA A 54 9.87 6.21 0.80
N SER A 55 10.90 6.21 1.66
CA SER A 55 12.31 6.28 1.23
C SER A 55 12.87 4.96 0.71
N THR A 56 12.33 3.82 1.15
CA THR A 56 12.83 2.49 0.77
C THR A 56 12.05 1.81 -0.36
N SER A 57 10.81 2.25 -0.64
CA SER A 57 9.98 1.63 -1.67
C SER A 57 10.34 2.10 -3.09
N GLN A 58 10.67 1.15 -3.97
CA GLN A 58 10.91 1.40 -5.40
C GLN A 58 9.62 1.30 -6.26
N VAL A 59 8.48 0.93 -5.66
CA VAL A 59 7.27 0.60 -6.43
C VAL A 59 6.75 1.83 -7.18
N GLN A 60 6.72 3.00 -6.54
CA GLN A 60 6.26 4.24 -7.19
C GLN A 60 7.15 4.66 -8.35
N SER A 61 8.49 4.57 -8.19
CA SER A 61 9.42 4.92 -9.26
C SER A 61 9.29 3.96 -10.45
N LEU A 62 9.10 2.66 -10.18
CA LEU A 62 8.90 1.66 -11.23
C LEU A 62 7.60 1.90 -12.02
N LEU A 63 6.50 2.21 -11.33
CA LEU A 63 5.23 2.53 -11.98
C LEU A 63 5.29 3.82 -12.80
N ALA A 64 6.04 4.83 -12.34
CA ALA A 64 6.24 6.07 -13.09
C ALA A 64 7.10 5.84 -14.35
N SER A 65 8.05 4.91 -14.31
CA SER A 65 8.99 4.65 -15.41
C SER A 65 8.43 3.79 -16.54
N ARG A 66 7.34 3.04 -16.32
CA ARG A 66 6.75 2.13 -17.31
C ARG A 66 5.26 2.42 -17.46
N PRO A 67 4.85 3.22 -18.48
CA PRO A 67 3.45 3.46 -18.82
C PRO A 67 2.80 2.25 -19.50
#